data_AF-A0A3A8JG24-F1
#
_entry.id   AF-A0A3A8JG24-F1
#
_cell.length_a   1.000
_cell.length_b   1.000
_cell.length_c   1.000
_cell.angle_alpha   90.00
_cell.angle_beta   90.00
_cell.angle_gamma   90.00
#
_symmetry.space_group_name_H-M   'P 1'
#
loop_
_entity.id
_entity.type
_entity.pdbx_description
1 polymer ?
#
loop_
_entity_poly.entity_id
_entity_poly.type
_entity_poly.pdbx_seq_one_letter_code
_entity_poly.pdbx_strand_id
1 'polypeptide(L)'
;LWAAEQVLRSKAFGGVLVWLNRARPGELRRLQVLAQAGESAIWLFRPAQAQRESSPAVLRLGLEPAGADVLSILFHKRRGPLRESPLLLPLADPIRAGRASVRPLPVPPVEPFIMDPATAKLLAALSSPSSSVAFDALSDVFDPNTPDHAVLDRSASA
;
A
#
# COMPACT_ATOMS: atom_id res chain seq x y z
N LEU A 1 14.44 16.56 4.56
CA LEU A 1 13.85 16.07 3.29
C LEU A 1 14.62 14.88 2.73
N TRP A 2 15.90 15.03 2.38
CA TRP A 2 16.72 13.96 1.79
C TRP A 2 16.66 12.63 2.55
N ALA A 3 16.79 12.64 3.88
CA ALA A 3 16.71 11.41 4.68
C ALA A 3 15.38 10.67 4.50
N ALA A 4 14.25 11.38 4.48
CA ALA A 4 12.95 10.78 4.24
C ALA A 4 12.87 10.16 2.84
N GLU A 5 13.45 10.80 1.83
CA GLU A 5 13.52 10.21 0.48
C GLU A 5 14.33 8.92 0.46
N GLN A 6 15.47 8.87 1.17
CA GLN A 6 16.27 7.64 1.23
C GLN A 6 15.54 6.50 1.94
N VAL A 7 14.85 6.80 3.03
CA VAL A 7 14.03 5.82 3.76
C VAL A 7 12.90 5.28 2.87
N LEU A 8 12.24 6.12 2.09
CA LEU A 8 11.19 5.67 1.16
C LEU A 8 11.78 4.87 -0.01
N ARG A 9 12.96 5.26 -0.51
CA ARG A 9 13.64 4.55 -1.60
C ARG A 9 14.14 3.16 -1.20
N SER A 10 14.49 2.96 0.07
CA SER A 10 14.95 1.65 0.54
C SER A 10 13.85 0.60 0.55
N LYS A 11 12.57 1.02 0.58
CA LYS A 11 11.38 0.15 0.69
C LYS A 11 11.43 -0.81 1.89
N ALA A 12 12.31 -0.55 2.85
CA ALA A 12 12.50 -1.40 4.02
C ALA A 12 11.48 -1.09 5.15
N PHE A 13 10.69 -0.02 5.00
CA PHE A 13 9.81 0.49 6.04
C PHE A 13 8.39 0.70 5.53
N GLY A 14 7.41 0.18 6.29
CA GLY A 14 5.99 0.39 6.00
C GLY A 14 5.50 1.83 6.19
N GLY A 15 6.29 2.69 6.85
CA GLY A 15 6.00 4.11 6.88
C GLY A 15 7.03 5.00 7.56
N VAL A 16 6.87 6.32 7.36
CA VAL A 16 7.81 7.35 7.81
C VAL A 16 7.06 8.55 8.39
N LEU A 17 7.48 8.99 9.57
CA LEU A 17 7.01 10.22 10.22
C LEU A 17 8.09 11.31 10.06
N VAL A 18 7.71 12.49 9.56
CA VAL A 18 8.67 13.57 9.31
C VAL A 18 8.10 14.93 9.71
N TRP A 19 8.88 15.71 10.45
CA TRP A 19 8.58 17.12 10.72
C TRP A 19 9.21 18.00 9.65
N LEU A 20 8.38 18.74 8.91
CA LEU A 20 8.81 19.64 7.84
C LEU A 20 8.16 21.01 8.01
N ASN A 21 8.90 21.97 8.57
CA ASN A 21 8.37 23.33 8.77
C ASN A 21 8.04 24.03 7.44
N ARG A 22 8.91 23.84 6.43
CA ARG A 22 8.71 24.35 5.07
C ARG A 22 8.96 23.23 4.08
N ALA A 23 8.04 23.05 3.14
CA ALA A 23 8.18 22.12 2.03
C ALA A 23 7.40 22.65 0.83
N ARG A 24 8.04 22.70 -0.32
CA ARG A 24 7.40 23.12 -1.57
C ARG A 24 6.43 22.02 -2.04
N PRO A 25 5.34 22.36 -2.75
CA PRO A 25 4.40 21.36 -3.26
C PRO A 25 5.05 20.26 -4.11
N GLY A 26 6.10 20.59 -4.88
CA GLY A 26 6.85 19.61 -5.67
C GLY A 26 7.61 18.58 -4.81
N GLU A 27 8.18 19.01 -3.68
CA GLU A 27 8.86 18.12 -2.73
C GLU A 27 7.86 17.17 -2.07
N LEU A 28 6.70 17.69 -1.66
CA LEU A 28 5.61 16.90 -1.10
C LEU A 28 5.11 15.85 -2.10
N ARG A 29 4.98 16.23 -3.38
CA ARG A 29 4.55 15.32 -4.44
C ARG A 29 5.59 14.23 -4.68
N ARG A 30 6.87 14.58 -4.70
CA ARG A 30 7.97 13.61 -4.82
C ARG A 30 7.95 12.60 -3.68
N LEU A 31 7.80 13.06 -2.44
CA LEU A 31 7.68 12.17 -1.29
C LEU A 31 6.47 11.24 -1.40
N GLN A 32 5.31 11.76 -1.82
CA GLN A 32 4.12 10.93 -2.03
C GLN A 32 4.34 9.86 -3.10
N VAL A 33 4.97 10.21 -4.22
CA VAL A 33 5.28 9.26 -5.29
C VAL A 33 6.24 8.17 -4.80
N LEU A 34 7.28 8.53 -4.03
CA LEU A 34 8.19 7.55 -3.44
C LEU A 34 7.48 6.63 -2.44
N ALA A 35 6.62 7.19 -1.59
CA ALA A 35 5.82 6.42 -0.64
C ALA A 35 4.88 5.43 -1.35
N GLN A 36 4.17 5.90 -2.39
CA GLN A 36 3.30 5.06 -3.22
C GLN A 36 4.09 3.92 -3.90
N ALA A 37 5.27 4.21 -4.45
CA ALA A 37 6.10 3.22 -5.15
C ALA A 37 6.75 2.17 -4.22
N GLY A 38 6.84 2.46 -2.93
CA GLY A 38 7.33 1.56 -1.89
C GLY A 38 6.22 0.95 -1.05
N GLU A 39 4.95 1.12 -1.42
CA GLU A 39 3.78 0.70 -0.63
C GLU A 39 3.85 1.15 0.84
N SER A 40 4.40 2.35 1.03
CA SER A 40 4.75 2.93 2.31
C SER A 40 3.84 4.11 2.62
N ALA A 41 3.52 4.30 3.90
CA ALA A 41 2.79 5.47 4.36
C ALA A 41 3.75 6.59 4.82
N ILE A 42 3.47 7.84 4.45
CA ILE A 42 4.23 8.99 4.96
C ILE A 42 3.31 9.97 5.69
N TRP A 43 3.70 10.34 6.91
CA TRP A 43 3.05 11.37 7.71
C TRP A 43 3.97 12.58 7.83
N LEU A 44 3.46 13.74 7.47
CA LEU A 44 4.19 15.00 7.51
C LEU A 44 3.57 15.92 8.54
N PHE A 45 4.35 16.27 9.56
CA PHE A 45 3.96 17.24 10.57
C PHE A 45 4.42 18.63 10.13
N ARG A 46 3.45 19.54 10.05
CA ARG A 46 3.63 20.91 9.55
C ARG A 46 2.91 21.90 10.47
N PRO A 47 3.39 23.15 10.56
CA PRO A 47 2.72 24.17 11.37
C PRO A 47 1.35 24.55 10.79
N ALA A 48 0.45 25.08 11.62
CA ALA A 48 -0.93 25.37 11.23
C ALA A 48 -1.04 26.31 10.01
N GLN A 49 -0.11 27.24 9.83
CA GLN A 49 -0.11 28.16 8.69
C GLN A 49 -0.03 27.43 7.33
N ALA A 50 0.61 26.25 7.30
CA ALA A 50 0.72 25.41 6.11
C ALA A 50 -0.62 24.85 5.62
N GLN A 51 -1.69 24.93 6.40
CA GLN A 51 -3.02 24.50 5.99
C GLN A 51 -3.49 25.22 4.72
N ARG A 52 -3.13 26.49 4.56
CA ARG A 52 -3.51 27.32 3.41
C ARG A 52 -2.74 26.99 2.13
N GLU A 53 -1.65 26.25 2.24
CA GLU A 53 -0.85 25.86 1.09
C GLU A 53 -1.49 24.65 0.38
N SER A 54 -1.34 24.61 -0.96
CA SER A 54 -1.69 23.44 -1.76
C SER A 54 -0.84 22.24 -1.36
N SER A 55 -1.49 21.09 -1.12
CA SER A 55 -0.82 19.86 -0.71
C SER A 55 -1.37 18.65 -1.46
N PRO A 56 -0.50 17.75 -1.95
CA PRO A 56 -0.92 16.54 -2.66
C PRO A 56 -1.38 15.41 -1.70
N ALA A 57 -1.33 15.64 -0.38
CA ALA A 57 -1.78 14.70 0.63
C ALA A 57 -3.24 14.28 0.42
N VAL A 58 -3.52 12.98 0.58
CA VAL A 58 -4.88 12.41 0.48
C VAL A 58 -5.71 12.64 1.74
N LEU A 59 -5.04 12.84 2.87
CA LEU A 59 -5.61 13.16 4.17
C LEU A 59 -4.87 14.37 4.75
N ARG A 60 -5.61 15.40 5.18
CA ARG A 60 -5.07 16.57 5.88
C ARG A 60 -5.86 16.78 7.16
N LEU A 61 -5.16 16.77 8.29
CA LEU A 61 -5.73 16.91 9.62
C LEU A 61 -5.21 18.18 10.28
N GLY A 62 -6.09 18.88 11.00
CA GLY A 62 -5.74 19.90 11.98
C GLY A 62 -5.80 19.27 13.37
N LEU A 63 -4.81 19.54 14.20
CA LEU A 63 -4.70 18.97 15.55
C LEU A 63 -4.67 20.11 16.55
N GLU A 64 -5.64 20.14 17.46
CA GLU A 64 -5.78 21.18 18.47
C GLU A 64 -6.09 20.57 19.84
N PRO A 65 -5.51 21.06 20.94
CA PRO A 65 -5.88 20.61 22.28
C PRO A 65 -7.32 21.03 22.59
N ALA A 66 -8.10 20.13 23.19
CA ALA A 66 -9.52 20.35 23.53
C ALA A 66 -9.80 20.00 25.00
N GLY A 67 -9.09 20.66 25.92
CA GLY A 67 -9.11 20.36 27.34
C GLY A 67 -7.81 19.67 27.79
N ALA A 68 -7.79 19.15 29.02
CA ALA A 68 -6.58 18.61 29.64
C ALA A 68 -6.05 17.36 28.91
N ASP A 69 -6.92 16.40 28.60
CA ASP A 69 -6.53 15.08 28.05
C ASP A 69 -7.31 14.73 26.79
N VAL A 70 -7.59 15.71 25.93
CA VAL A 70 -8.36 15.49 24.70
C VAL A 70 -7.71 16.23 23.54
N LEU A 71 -7.54 15.50 22.43
CA LEU A 71 -7.11 16.05 21.15
C LEU A 71 -8.31 16.20 20.21
N SER A 72 -8.57 17.43 19.77
CA SER A 72 -9.51 17.70 18.69
C SER A 72 -8.81 17.51 17.34
N ILE A 73 -9.40 16.68 16.49
CA ILE A 73 -8.91 16.37 15.15
C ILE A 73 -9.91 16.91 14.13
N LEU A 74 -9.50 17.95 13.41
CA LEU A 74 -10.27 18.58 12.34
C LEU A 74 -9.87 17.98 10.99
N PHE A 75 -10.85 17.67 10.13
CA PHE A 75 -10.59 17.08 8.81
C PHE A 75 -10.63 18.15 7.72
N HIS A 76 -9.46 18.58 7.24
CA HIS A 76 -9.36 19.57 6.16
C HIS A 76 -9.46 18.96 4.77
N LYS A 77 -9.02 17.71 4.62
CA LYS A 77 -9.13 16.94 3.37
C LYS A 77 -9.19 15.46 3.73
N ARG A 78 -10.13 14.73 3.16
CA ARG A 78 -10.18 13.26 3.24
C ARG A 78 -10.76 12.69 1.96
N ARG A 79 -10.46 11.43 1.67
CA ARG A 79 -11.19 10.67 0.66
C ARG A 79 -12.57 10.28 1.22
N GLY A 80 -13.61 10.39 0.40
CA GLY A 80 -15.00 10.11 0.81
C GLY A 80 -15.75 11.37 1.29
N PRO A 81 -16.89 11.19 2.00
CA PRO A 81 -17.66 12.30 2.57
C PRO A 81 -16.77 13.23 3.39
N LEU A 82 -17.07 14.52 3.53
CA LEU A 82 -16.32 15.42 4.41
C LEU A 82 -16.86 15.35 5.85
N ARG A 83 -16.00 15.49 6.88
CA ARG A 83 -16.43 15.43 8.28
C ARG A 83 -16.33 16.85 8.78
N GLU A 84 -17.47 17.48 9.02
CA GLU A 84 -17.50 18.86 9.49
C GLU A 84 -17.31 18.93 11.01
N SER A 85 -17.74 17.90 11.74
CA SER A 85 -17.52 17.81 13.17
C SER A 85 -16.11 17.30 13.50
N PRO A 86 -15.40 17.95 14.45
CA PRO A 86 -14.11 17.46 14.91
C PRO A 86 -14.25 16.08 15.54
N LEU A 87 -13.23 15.24 15.35
CA LEU A 87 -13.10 14.00 16.09
C LEU A 87 -12.36 14.30 17.40
N LEU A 88 -13.04 14.12 18.51
CA LEU A 88 -12.44 14.22 19.84
C LEU A 88 -11.79 12.88 20.18
N LEU A 89 -10.48 12.90 20.36
CA LEU A 89 -9.68 11.75 20.76
C LEU A 89 -9.22 11.96 22.21
N PRO A 90 -9.80 11.23 23.18
CA PRO A 90 -9.25 11.18 24.54
C PRO A 90 -7.82 10.67 24.50
N LEU A 91 -6.89 11.43 25.04
CA LEU A 91 -5.51 11.04 25.18
C LEU A 91 -5.39 10.23 26.48
N ALA A 92 -4.88 9.01 26.37
CA ALA A 92 -4.49 8.26 27.56
C ALA A 92 -3.23 8.89 28.15
N ASP A 93 -3.07 8.77 29.48
CA ASP A 93 -1.83 9.13 30.17
C ASP A 93 -0.63 8.55 29.40
N PRO A 94 0.29 9.38 28.87
CA PRO A 94 1.38 8.93 28.00
C PRO A 94 2.28 7.88 28.67
N ILE A 95 2.40 7.92 30.01
CA ILE A 95 3.17 6.94 30.78
C ILE A 95 2.48 5.57 30.75
N ARG A 96 1.14 5.54 30.70
CA ARG A 96 0.34 4.31 30.56
C ARG A 96 0.16 3.91 29.09
N ALA A 97 0.10 4.87 28.17
CA ALA A 97 -0.12 4.68 26.74
C ALA A 97 1.09 4.07 26.01
N GLY A 98 2.30 4.14 26.58
CA GLY A 98 3.49 3.47 26.04
C GLY A 98 3.38 1.94 25.96
N ARG A 99 2.35 1.35 26.57
CA ARG A 99 1.95 -0.06 26.43
C ARG A 99 0.68 -0.23 25.60
N ALA A 100 0.36 0.70 24.70
CA ALA A 100 -0.64 0.45 23.67
C ALA A 100 -0.27 -0.87 23.01
N SER A 101 -1.03 -1.92 23.34
CA SER A 101 -0.81 -3.25 22.81
C SER A 101 -0.85 -3.06 21.31
N VAL A 102 0.30 -3.26 20.66
CA VAL A 102 0.34 -3.39 19.22
C VAL A 102 -0.48 -4.65 18.97
N ARG A 103 -1.78 -4.48 18.76
CA ARG A 103 -2.64 -5.56 18.34
C ARG A 103 -2.06 -5.97 16.98
N PRO A 104 -1.55 -7.19 16.82
CA PRO A 104 -1.10 -7.64 15.52
C PRO A 104 -2.26 -7.42 14.55
N LEU A 105 -2.00 -6.70 13.46
CA LEU A 105 -2.97 -6.67 12.37
C LEU A 105 -3.21 -8.12 11.96
N PRO A 106 -4.47 -8.53 11.68
CA PRO A 106 -4.73 -9.86 11.17
C PRO A 106 -3.90 -10.02 9.89
N VAL A 107 -2.89 -10.88 9.94
CA VAL A 107 -2.16 -11.27 8.74
C VAL A 107 -3.18 -12.09 7.94
N PRO A 108 -3.59 -11.67 6.73
CA PRO A 108 -4.44 -12.52 5.91
C PRO A 108 -3.71 -13.86 5.74
N PRO A 109 -4.42 -15.00 5.81
CA PRO A 109 -3.80 -16.29 5.56
C PRO A 109 -3.10 -16.21 4.21
N VAL A 110 -1.77 -16.37 4.22
CA VAL A 110 -1.03 -16.60 2.99
C VAL A 110 -1.55 -17.93 2.49
N GLU A 111 -2.43 -17.92 1.49
CA GLU A 111 -2.77 -19.16 0.81
C GLU A 111 -1.46 -19.72 0.29
N PRO A 112 -1.05 -20.92 0.74
CA PRO A 112 0.12 -21.55 0.18
C PRO A 112 -0.15 -21.64 -1.32
N PHE A 113 0.73 -21.04 -2.12
CA PHE A 113 0.68 -21.22 -3.55
C PHE A 113 0.91 -22.71 -3.83
N ILE A 114 -0.19 -23.45 -4.03
CA ILE A 114 -0.13 -24.85 -4.45
C ILE A 114 0.06 -24.81 -5.96
N MET A 115 1.32 -24.98 -6.37
CA MET A 115 1.65 -25.14 -7.78
C MET A 115 1.03 -26.45 -8.26
N ASP A 116 0.25 -26.40 -9.34
CA ASP A 116 -0.22 -27.61 -10.00
C ASP A 116 0.99 -28.44 -10.48
N PRO A 117 0.96 -29.78 -10.32
CA PRO A 117 2.04 -30.66 -10.76
C PRO A 117 2.44 -30.50 -12.23
N ALA A 118 1.54 -30.15 -13.15
CA ALA A 118 1.90 -29.92 -14.55
C ALA A 118 2.72 -28.62 -14.70
N THR A 119 2.29 -27.55 -14.01
CA THR A 119 3.01 -26.28 -13.94
C THR A 119 4.40 -26.44 -13.30
N ALA A 120 4.51 -27.29 -12.26
CA ALA A 120 5.78 -27.60 -11.61
C ALA A 120 6.74 -28.39 -12.52
N LYS A 121 6.23 -29.38 -13.25
CA LYS A 121 7.02 -30.13 -14.25
C LYS A 121 7.53 -29.21 -15.37
N LEU A 122 6.68 -28.31 -15.85
CA LEU A 122 7.02 -27.40 -16.93
C LEU A 122 8.09 -26.37 -16.49
N LEU A 123 7.96 -25.80 -15.29
CA LEU A 123 9.02 -24.95 -14.70
C LEU A 123 10.33 -25.72 -14.47
N ALA A 124 10.28 -26.98 -14.04
CA ALA A 124 11.47 -27.81 -13.89
C ALA A 124 12.12 -28.13 -15.25
N ALA A 125 11.33 -28.39 -16.29
CA ALA A 125 11.82 -28.61 -17.65
C ALA A 125 12.46 -27.35 -18.24
N LEU A 126 11.86 -26.16 -18.02
CA LEU A 126 12.41 -24.87 -18.44
C LEU A 126 13.67 -24.46 -17.67
N SER A 127 13.82 -24.93 -16.43
CA SER A 127 15.00 -24.67 -15.59
C SER A 127 16.16 -25.65 -15.86
N SER A 128 15.94 -26.64 -16.73
CA SER A 128 16.98 -27.58 -17.12
C SER A 128 17.88 -26.98 -18.21
N PRO A 129 19.22 -27.06 -18.10
CA PRO A 129 20.15 -26.44 -19.05
C PRO A 129 20.26 -27.17 -20.41
N SER A 130 19.38 -28.14 -20.69
CA SER A 130 19.45 -28.99 -21.89
C SER A 130 18.19 -28.84 -22.76
N SER A 131 18.39 -28.36 -23.99
CA SER A 131 17.33 -27.99 -24.93
C SER A 131 16.50 -29.14 -25.47
N SER A 132 16.97 -30.40 -25.38
CA SER A 132 16.23 -31.57 -25.89
C SER A 132 15.10 -32.02 -24.97
N VAL A 133 15.24 -31.85 -23.65
CA VAL A 133 14.26 -32.34 -22.65
C VAL A 133 13.04 -31.41 -22.55
N ALA A 134 13.23 -30.11 -22.80
CA ALA A 134 12.15 -29.12 -22.78
C ALA A 134 11.15 -29.31 -23.94
N PHE A 135 11.59 -29.82 -25.09
CA PHE A 135 10.75 -30.00 -26.27
C PHE A 135 9.87 -31.27 -26.18
N ASP A 136 10.40 -32.36 -25.62
CA ASP A 136 9.63 -33.59 -25.36
C ASP A 136 8.55 -33.36 -24.30
N ALA A 137 8.86 -32.63 -23.23
CA ALA A 137 7.90 -32.33 -22.16
C ALA A 137 6.71 -31.48 -22.62
N LEU A 138 6.87 -30.64 -23.65
CA LEU A 138 5.78 -29.88 -24.26
C LEU A 138 4.87 -30.76 -25.14
N SER A 139 5.39 -31.88 -25.64
CA SER A 139 4.66 -32.80 -26.50
C SER A 139 3.73 -33.72 -25.69
N ASP A 140 4.12 -34.10 -24.47
CA ASP A 140 3.33 -34.95 -23.56
C ASP A 140 2.14 -34.22 -22.89
N VAL A 141 2.11 -32.89 -22.91
CA VAL A 141 1.01 -32.09 -22.32
C VAL A 141 -0.18 -31.98 -23.28
N PHE A 142 0.01 -32.27 -24.57
CA PHE A 142 -1.03 -32.21 -25.58
C PHE A 142 -1.78 -33.54 -25.67
N ASP A 143 -2.82 -33.72 -24.86
CA ASP A 143 -3.73 -34.86 -24.97
C ASP A 143 -4.61 -34.69 -26.24
N PRO A 144 -4.51 -35.56 -27.26
CA PRO A 144 -5.26 -35.43 -28.51
C PRO A 144 -6.78 -35.59 -28.34
N ASN A 145 -7.28 -35.88 -27.14
CA ASN A 145 -8.69 -36.14 -26.87
C ASN A 145 -9.40 -35.05 -26.04
N THR A 146 -8.81 -33.86 -25.90
CA THR A 146 -9.49 -32.71 -25.29
C THR A 146 -10.36 -32.02 -26.34
N PRO A 147 -11.71 -32.05 -26.25
CA PRO A 147 -12.56 -31.36 -27.21
C PRO A 147 -12.41 -29.84 -27.03
N ASP A 148 -11.87 -29.23 -28.08
CA ASP A 148 -11.64 -27.80 -28.25
C ASP A 148 -12.99 -27.08 -28.44
N HIS A 149 -13.64 -26.71 -27.34
CA HIS A 149 -14.83 -25.85 -27.36
C HIS A 149 -14.50 -24.47 -26.79
N ALA A 150 -13.75 -23.70 -27.59
CA ALA A 150 -13.73 -22.24 -27.49
C ALA A 150 -15.11 -21.70 -27.93
N VAL A 151 -16.02 -21.52 -26.97
CA VAL A 151 -17.27 -20.76 -27.19
C VAL A 151 -16.98 -19.28 -26.94
N LEU A 152 -16.58 -18.58 -28.01
CA LEU A 152 -16.65 -17.13 -28.08
C LEU A 152 -18.08 -16.73 -28.44
N ASP A 153 -18.94 -16.53 -27.46
CA ASP A 153 -20.24 -15.93 -27.69
C ASP A 153 -20.09 -14.39 -27.66
N ARG A 154 -19.84 -13.80 -28.84
CA ARG A 154 -20.10 -12.38 -29.11
C ARG A 154 -21.38 -12.30 -29.93
N SER A 155 -22.53 -12.27 -29.25
CA SER A 155 -23.78 -11.84 -29.88
C SER A 155 -23.81 -10.31 -29.93
N ALA A 156 -23.50 -9.75 -31.10
CA ALA A 156 -23.96 -8.44 -31.52
C ALA A 156 -25.20 -8.64 -32.41
N SER A 157 -26.38 -8.19 -31.97
CA SER A 157 -27.46 -7.70 -32.85
C SER A 157 -28.59 -7.05 -32.04
N ALA A 158 -28.76 -5.74 -32.26
CA ALA A 158 -29.99 -4.93 -32.33
C ALA A 158 -29.75 -3.53 -31.76
#